data_AF-A0A4U9VNL1-F1
#
_entry.id   AF-A0A4U9VNL1-F1
#
_cell.length_a   1.000
_cell.length_b   1.000
_cell.length_c   1.000
_cell.angle_alpha   90.00
_cell.angle_beta   90.00
_cell.angle_gamma   90.00
#
_symmetry.space_group_name_H-M   'P 1'
#
loop_
_entity.id
_entity.type
_entity.pdbx_description
1 polymer ?
#
loop_
_entity_poly.entity_id
_entity_poly.type
_entity_poly.pdbx_seq_one_letter_code
_entity_poly.pdbx_strand_id
1 'polypeptide(L)' 'MWKIYDRALGIQIGKLQKVREFNFGAPAVQQKLKERYGTRIPWDESVISPKAMFESPQLVTVIAN' A
#
# COMPACT_ATOMS: atom_id res chain seq x y z
N MET A 1 10.62 -1.83 -1.72
CA MET A 1 11.02 -1.62 -0.31
C MET A 1 10.53 -2.73 0.60
N TRP A 2 9.22 -2.84 0.90
CA TRP A 2 8.68 -3.89 1.80
C TRP A 2 9.27 -5.30 1.58
N LYS A 3 9.27 -5.80 0.33
CA LYS A 3 9.80 -7.14 -0.02
C LYS A 3 11.28 -7.33 0.31
N ILE A 4 12.08 -6.26 0.33
CA ILE A 4 13.51 -6.34 0.63
C ILE A 4 13.71 -6.58 2.12
N TYR A 5 13.03 -5.82 2.98
CA TYR A 5 13.07 -6.01 4.44
C TYR A 5 12.54 -7.39 4.84
N ASP A 6 11.41 -7.81 4.26
CA ASP A 6 10.81 -9.11 4.52
C ASP A 6 11.75 -10.26 4.13
N ARG A 7 12.32 -10.22 2.92
CA ARG A 7 13.15 -11.33 2.42
C ARG A 7 14.58 -11.36 2.95
N ALA A 8 15.19 -10.20 3.17
CA ALA A 8 16.59 -10.13 3.60
C ALA A 8 16.73 -10.19 5.12
N LEU A 9 15.77 -9.64 5.86
CA LEU A 9 15.86 -9.48 7.32
C LEU A 9 14.75 -10.20 8.09
N GLY A 10 13.71 -10.72 7.40
CA GLY A 10 12.54 -11.27 8.07
C GLY A 10 11.67 -10.22 8.77
N ILE A 11 11.84 -8.94 8.41
CA ILE A 11 11.20 -7.80 9.08
C ILE A 11 10.06 -7.28 8.22
N GLN A 12 8.85 -7.30 8.77
CA GLN A 12 7.65 -6.76 8.10
C GLN A 12 7.39 -5.31 8.51
N ILE A 13 7.82 -4.37 7.65
CA ILE A 13 7.60 -2.93 7.83
C ILE A 13 6.21 -2.50 7.33
N GLY A 14 5.18 -2.71 8.16
CA GLY A 14 3.80 -2.35 7.85
C GLY A 14 2.92 -3.54 7.46
N LYS A 15 1.60 -3.32 7.48
CA LYS A 15 0.58 -4.37 7.31
C LYS A 15 0.05 -4.43 5.88
N LEU A 16 -0.05 -5.64 5.33
CA LEU A 16 -0.74 -5.90 4.06
C LEU A 16 -2.25 -5.67 4.20
N GLN A 17 -2.86 -5.12 3.15
CA GLN A 17 -4.29 -4.82 3.06
C GLN A 17 -4.82 -5.28 1.71
N LYS A 18 -6.11 -5.60 1.62
CA LYS A 18 -6.74 -5.87 0.31
C LYS A 18 -6.99 -4.57 -0.44
N VAL A 19 -6.95 -4.61 -1.78
CA VAL A 19 -7.26 -3.44 -2.61
C VAL A 19 -8.61 -2.83 -2.24
N ARG A 20 -9.64 -3.65 -1.99
CA ARG A 20 -10.97 -3.16 -1.55
C ARG A 20 -11.02 -2.38 -0.24
N GLU A 21 -9.98 -2.45 0.60
CA GLU A 21 -9.94 -1.77 1.90
C GLU A 21 -9.49 -0.30 1.76
N PHE A 22 -9.03 0.11 0.58
CA PHE A 22 -8.63 1.48 0.30
C PHE A 22 -9.84 2.37 -0.04
N ASN A 23 -9.70 3.67 0.24
CA ASN A 23 -10.70 4.65 -0.15
C ASN A 23 -10.53 5.05 -1.62
N PHE A 24 -11.53 4.71 -2.43
CA PHE A 24 -11.61 5.11 -3.84
C PHE A 24 -12.73 6.11 -4.12
N GLY A 25 -13.35 6.74 -3.12
CA GLY A 25 -14.53 7.59 -3.31
C GLY A 25 -14.28 8.85 -4.16
N ALA A 26 -13.03 9.30 -4.27
CA ALA A 26 -12.70 10.49 -5.06
C ALA A 26 -12.85 10.23 -6.58
N PRO A 27 -13.52 11.12 -7.34
CA PRO A 27 -13.73 10.94 -8.79
C PRO A 27 -12.43 10.72 -9.58
N ALA A 28 -11.37 11.46 -9.25
CA ALA A 28 -10.07 11.31 -9.90
C ALA A 28 -9.46 9.91 -9.68
N VAL A 29 -9.68 9.30 -8.51
CA VAL A 29 -9.19 7.95 -8.20
C VAL A 29 -9.98 6.89 -8.97
N GLN A 30 -11.31 7.03 -9.04
CA GLN A 30 -12.16 6.15 -9.86
C GLN A 30 -11.79 6.21 -11.34
N GLN A 31 -11.55 7.40 -11.87
CA GLN A 31 -11.10 7.58 -13.23
C GLN A 31 -9.78 6.83 -13.48
N LYS A 32 -8.80 6.98 -12.60
CA LYS A 32 -7.50 6.28 -12.71
C LYS A 32 -7.63 4.76 -12.56
N LEU A 33 -8.51 4.27 -11.69
CA LEU A 33 -8.81 2.84 -11.59
C LEU A 33 -9.36 2.30 -12.91
N LYS A 34 -10.32 3.00 -13.52
CA LYS A 34 -10.92 2.59 -14.80
C LYS A 34 -9.91 2.65 -15.94
N GLU A 35 -9.08 3.70 -16.01
CA GLU A 35 -8.02 3.84 -17.02
C GLU A 35 -7.02 2.68 -16.96
N ARG A 36 -6.64 2.23 -15.76
CA ARG A 36 -5.63 1.19 -15.58
C ARG A 36 -6.19 -0.23 -15.67
N TYR A 37 -7.34 -0.48 -15.05
CA TYR A 37 -7.86 -1.83 -14.84
C TYR A 37 -9.19 -2.11 -15.57
N GLY A 38 -9.84 -1.10 -16.14
CA GLY A 38 -11.16 -1.22 -16.74
C GLY A 38 -12.17 -1.83 -15.75
N THR A 39 -12.72 -2.98 -16.10
CA THR A 39 -13.66 -3.75 -15.26
C THR A 39 -12.98 -4.80 -14.38
N ARG A 40 -11.68 -5.05 -14.57
CA ARG A 40 -10.92 -6.13 -13.89
C ARG A 40 -10.05 -5.59 -12.77
N ILE A 41 -10.68 -4.90 -11.83
CA ILE A 41 -9.97 -4.38 -10.65
C ILE A 41 -9.64 -5.56 -9.71
N PRO A 42 -8.39 -5.72 -9.27
CA PRO A 42 -7.98 -6.85 -8.43
C PRO A 42 -8.34 -6.61 -6.95
N TRP A 43 -9.63 -6.60 -6.63
CA TRP A 43 -10.16 -6.25 -5.30
C TRP A 43 -9.61 -7.09 -4.14
N ASP A 44 -9.34 -8.37 -4.42
CA ASP A 44 -8.83 -9.35 -3.45
C ASP A 44 -7.30 -9.47 -3.44
N GLU A 45 -6.58 -8.66 -4.22
CA GLU A 45 -5.12 -8.68 -4.19
C GLU A 45 -4.60 -8.04 -2.90
N SER A 46 -3.60 -8.69 -2.29
CA SER A 46 -2.91 -8.16 -1.13
C SER A 46 -1.87 -7.14 -1.56
N VAL A 47 -1.99 -5.91 -1.08
CA VAL A 47 -1.09 -4.80 -1.40
C VAL A 47 -0.54 -4.16 -0.12
N ILE A 48 0.59 -3.47 -0.25
CA ILE A 48 1.19 -2.65 0.80
C ILE A 48 1.27 -1.21 0.31
N SER A 49 0.76 -0.26 1.08
CA SER A 49 0.81 1.16 0.73
C SER A 49 2.06 1.84 1.30
N PRO A 50 2.53 2.96 0.69
CA PRO A 50 3.60 3.77 1.28
C PRO A 50 3.31 4.23 2.70
N LYS A 51 2.06 4.64 2.96
CA LYS A 51 1.60 5.04 4.29
C LYS A 51 1.69 3.89 5.31
N ALA A 52 1.23 2.69 4.95
CA ALA A 52 1.31 1.53 5.84
C ALA A 52 2.75 1.15 6.18
N MET A 53 3.70 1.30 5.24
CA MET A 53 5.11 1.12 5.55
C MET A 53 5.63 2.21 6.48
N PHE A 54 5.29 3.47 6.22
CA PHE A 54 5.74 4.62 7.01
C PHE A 54 5.24 4.57 8.46
N GLU A 55 3.99 4.16 8.67
CA GLU A 55 3.37 4.01 10.00
C GLU A 55 3.78 2.72 10.73
N SER A 56 4.75 1.96 10.20
CA SER A 56 5.25 0.75 10.86
C SER A 56 5.78 1.07 12.27
N PRO A 57 5.38 0.32 13.31
CA PRO A 57 5.87 0.53 14.68
C PRO A 57 7.37 0.24 14.85
N GLN A 58 8.01 -0.36 13.84
CA GLN A 58 9.44 -0.66 13.82
C GLN A 58 10.28 0.52 13.30
N LEU A 59 9.65 1.58 12.82
CA LEU A 59 10.33 2.74 12.24
C LEU A 59 10.20 3.96 13.15
N VAL A 60 11.22 4.81 13.09
CA VAL A 60 11.24 6.12 13.76
C VAL A 60 11.63 7.20 12.76
N THR A 61 11.02 8.38 12.88
CA THR A 61 11.39 9.54 12.08
C THR A 61 12.73 10.08 12.59
N VAL A 62 13.76 10.03 11.75
CA VAL A 62 15.10 10.55 12.08
C VAL A 62 15.32 11.99 11.61
N ILE A 63 14.61 12.42 10.55
CA ILE A 63 14.65 13.76 9.97
C ILE A 63 13.23 14.12 9.52
N ALA A 64 12.78 15.33 9.80
CA ALA A 64 11.57 15.94 9.26
C ALA A 64 11.91 17.34 8.74
N ASN A 65 11.31 17.71 7.60
CA ASN A 65 11.47 19.03 6.97
C ASN A 65 10.29 19.93 7.31
#